data_AF-A0A6M1ZCD0-F1
#
_entry.id   AF-A0A6M1ZCD0-F1
#
_cell.length_a   1.000
_cell.length_b   1.000
_cell.length_c   1.000
_cell.angle_alpha   90.00
_cell.angle_beta   90.00
_cell.angle_gamma   90.00
#
_symmetry.space_group_name_H-M   'P 1'
#
loop_
_entity.id
_entity.type
_entity.pdbx_description
1 polymer ?
#
loop_
_entity_poly.entity_id
_entity_poly.type
_entity_poly.pdbx_seq_one_letter_code
_entity_poly.pdbx_strand_id
1 'polypeptide(L)'
;TFWGVGIEYPKLYEFNLNTIGFRADLFHQPKIYSKEAMTIFESIQVGYTPSELNEMIYGVSANIVYDRKFSKKSNISIFTEIGYKTDGYIPGFALEKGPIFRLGIGLCSF
;
A
#
# COMPACT_ATOMS: atom_id res chain seq x y z
N THR A 1 10.72 0.88 -17.18
CA THR A 1 9.43 0.16 -17.11
C THR A 1 8.94 0.18 -15.69
N PHE A 2 7.67 0.52 -15.46
CA PHE A 2 7.07 0.52 -14.12
C PHE A 2 6.43 -0.84 -13.81
N TRP A 3 6.51 -1.29 -12.57
CA TRP A 3 5.91 -2.55 -12.14
C TRP A 3 5.74 -2.59 -10.62
N GLY A 4 4.90 -3.50 -10.15
CA GLY A 4 4.74 -3.82 -8.73
C GLY A 4 4.51 -5.31 -8.55
N VAL A 5 5.02 -5.84 -7.45
CA VAL A 5 4.82 -7.23 -7.03
C VAL A 5 4.46 -7.24 -5.55
N GLY A 6 3.51 -8.07 -5.17
CA GLY A 6 3.08 -8.24 -3.78
C GLY A 6 3.02 -9.71 -3.41
N ILE A 7 3.34 -10.01 -2.17
CA ILE A 7 3.12 -11.31 -1.55
C ILE A 7 2.16 -11.09 -0.39
N GLU A 8 1.04 -11.81 -0.43
CA GLU A 8 0.05 -11.82 0.62
C GLU A 8 -0.06 -13.23 1.21
N TYR A 9 0.03 -13.29 2.54
CA TYR A 9 -0.20 -14.50 3.32
C TYR A 9 -1.38 -14.25 4.28
N PRO A 10 -2.62 -14.53 3.84
CA PRO A 10 -3.83 -14.05 4.53
C PRO A 10 -4.11 -14.77 5.85
N LYS A 11 -3.62 -16.00 6.03
CA LYS A 11 -3.87 -16.86 7.21
C LYS A 11 -2.56 -17.28 7.88
N LEU A 12 -1.80 -16.33 8.41
CA LEU A 12 -0.62 -16.61 9.24
C LEU A 12 -1.00 -17.31 10.54
N TYR A 13 -2.09 -16.85 11.16
CA TYR A 13 -2.62 -17.41 12.38
C TYR A 13 -4.14 -17.26 12.42
N GLU A 14 -4.87 -18.34 12.71
CA GLU A 14 -6.32 -18.35 12.80
C GLU A 14 -6.77 -18.83 14.18
N PHE A 15 -7.63 -18.05 14.83
CA PHE A 15 -8.23 -18.40 16.12
C PHE A 15 -9.69 -17.97 16.18
N ASN A 16 -10.58 -18.97 16.15
CA ASN A 16 -12.04 -18.80 16.21
C ASN A 16 -12.63 -17.92 15.10
N LEU A 17 -12.71 -16.61 15.34
CA LEU A 17 -13.30 -15.61 14.43
C LEU A 17 -12.26 -14.63 13.90
N ASN A 18 -11.02 -14.76 14.36
CA ASN A 18 -9.96 -13.79 14.09
C ASN A 18 -8.87 -14.47 13.27
N THR A 19 -8.39 -13.75 12.28
CA THR A 19 -7.33 -14.18 11.38
C THR A 19 -6.29 -13.08 11.33
N ILE A 20 -5.03 -13.45 11.50
CA ILE A 20 -3.88 -12.57 11.30
C ILE A 20 -3.17 -13.04 10.03
N GLY A 21 -2.87 -12.11 9.15
CA GLY A 21 -2.12 -12.29 7.94
C GLY A 21 -1.01 -11.27 7.81
N PHE A 22 -0.21 -11.43 6.76
CA PHE A 22 0.90 -10.55 6.44
C PHE A 22 0.86 -10.22 4.95
N ARG A 23 1.26 -9.00 4.61
CA ARG A 23 1.40 -8.55 3.23
C ARG A 23 2.70 -7.76 3.10
N ALA A 24 3.45 -8.05 2.04
CA ALA A 24 4.57 -7.24 1.63
C ALA A 24 4.42 -6.89 0.15
N ASP A 25 4.75 -5.67 -0.21
CA ASP A 25 4.72 -5.22 -1.59
C ASP A 25 6.03 -4.52 -1.95
N LEU A 26 6.43 -4.63 -3.21
CA LEU A 26 7.55 -3.95 -3.83
C LEU A 26 7.08 -3.30 -5.13
N PHE A 27 7.40 -2.02 -5.28
CA PHE A 27 7.08 -1.21 -6.45
C PHE A 27 8.35 -0.62 -7.04
N HIS A 28 8.35 -0.48 -8.36
CA HIS A 28 9.35 0.24 -9.12
C HIS A 28 8.64 1.23 -10.04
N GLN A 29 8.80 2.53 -9.76
CA GLN A 29 8.05 3.58 -10.43
C GLN A 29 8.82 4.91 -10.52
N PRO A 30 8.41 5.84 -11.38
CA PRO A 30 9.04 7.16 -11.46
C PRO A 30 8.89 7.99 -10.18
N LYS A 31 9.95 8.71 -9.81
CA LYS A 31 10.02 9.57 -8.61
C LYS A 31 9.12 10.81 -8.69
N ILE A 32 8.70 11.23 -9.89
CA ILE A 32 7.86 12.42 -10.09
C ILE A 32 6.51 12.34 -9.37
N TYR A 33 6.00 11.13 -9.16
CA TYR A 33 4.76 10.92 -8.41
C TYR A 33 4.91 11.26 -6.92
N SER A 34 6.13 11.60 -6.45
CA SER A 34 6.43 11.82 -5.03
C SER A 34 6.32 13.25 -4.54
N LYS A 35 6.15 14.23 -5.45
CA LYS A 35 5.94 15.62 -5.05
C LYS A 35 4.46 15.96 -5.00
N GLU A 36 4.09 16.70 -3.96
CA GLU A 36 2.74 17.16 -3.66
C GLU A 36 2.04 17.75 -4.90
N ALA A 37 0.73 17.52 -4.98
CA ALA A 37 -0.16 17.80 -6.12
C ALA A 37 -0.39 19.31 -6.43
N MET A 38 0.59 20.18 -6.17
CA MET A 38 0.54 21.62 -6.46
C MET A 38 1.64 22.09 -7.41
N THR A 39 2.11 21.24 -8.33
CA THR A 39 2.93 21.72 -9.46
C THR A 39 2.01 21.96 -10.66
N ILE A 40 1.86 23.22 -11.05
CA ILE A 40 1.15 23.64 -12.27
C ILE A 40 1.79 22.90 -13.45
N PHE A 41 0.99 22.33 -14.35
CA PHE A 41 1.49 21.53 -15.48
C PHE A 41 2.58 22.27 -16.31
N GLU A 42 2.49 23.60 -16.37
CA GLU A 42 3.45 24.50 -17.05
C GLU A 42 4.77 24.70 -16.28
N SER A 43 4.83 24.42 -14.97
CA SER A 43 6.05 24.53 -14.15
C SER A 43 6.81 23.21 -13.98
N ILE A 44 6.31 22.08 -14.50
CA ILE A 44 7.02 20.80 -14.50
C ILE A 44 8.29 20.87 -15.38
N GLN A 45 8.32 21.74 -16.38
CA GLN A 45 9.52 21.99 -17.22
C GLN A 45 10.45 23.07 -16.66
N VAL A 46 9.99 23.92 -15.74
CA VAL A 46 10.78 25.03 -15.18
C VAL A 46 11.31 24.61 -13.80
N GLY A 47 12.33 23.76 -13.79
CA GLY A 47 13.03 23.39 -12.55
C GLY A 47 13.47 21.94 -12.44
N TYR A 48 13.10 21.06 -13.39
CA TYR A 48 13.56 19.67 -13.43
C TYR A 48 14.33 19.39 -14.70
N THR A 49 15.46 18.71 -14.52
CA THR A 49 16.21 18.11 -15.62
C THR A 49 15.45 16.89 -16.17
N PRO A 50 15.57 16.58 -17.47
CA PRO A 50 15.02 15.33 -18.04
C PRO A 50 15.46 14.06 -17.30
N SER A 51 16.62 14.09 -16.64
CA SER A 51 17.10 13.01 -15.76
C SER A 51 16.25 12.84 -14.50
N GLU A 52 15.78 13.92 -13.88
CA GLU A 52 14.95 13.86 -12.67
C GLU A 52 13.52 13.38 -12.99
N LEU A 53 13.00 13.73 -14.17
CA LEU A 53 11.68 13.26 -14.63
C LEU A 53 11.66 11.75 -14.91
N ASN A 54 12.80 11.17 -15.27
CA ASN A 54 12.95 9.74 -15.59
C ASN A 54 13.61 8.94 -14.46
N GLU A 55 13.88 9.57 -13.31
CA GLU A 55 14.48 8.89 -12.17
C GLU A 55 13.48 7.88 -11.60
N MET A 56 13.88 6.61 -11.56
CA MET A 56 13.06 5.54 -11.00
C MET A 56 13.41 5.33 -9.54
N ILE A 57 12.40 5.09 -8.71
CA ILE A 57 12.53 4.78 -7.29
C ILE A 57 11.88 3.43 -6.97
N TYR A 58 12.42 2.76 -5.96
CA TYR A 58 11.82 1.56 -5.38
C TYR A 58 11.05 1.92 -4.12
N GLY A 59 9.83 1.39 -4.01
CA GLY A 59 8.99 1.51 -2.82
C GLY A 59 8.66 0.15 -2.25
N VAL A 60 8.77 0.00 -0.94
CA VAL A 60 8.47 -1.23 -0.22
C VAL A 60 7.44 -0.95 0.85
N SER A 61 6.56 -1.92 1.10
CA SER A 61 5.72 -1.95 2.29
C SER A 61 5.75 -3.31 2.97
N ALA A 62 5.45 -3.27 4.26
CA ALA A 62 5.19 -4.45 5.06
C ALA A 62 4.03 -4.16 6.01
N ASN A 63 2.98 -4.98 5.92
CA ASN A 63 1.71 -4.76 6.58
C ASN A 63 1.28 -6.05 7.29
N ILE A 64 0.76 -5.89 8.51
CA ILE A 64 0.02 -6.91 9.22
C ILE A 64 -1.46 -6.68 8.94
N VAL A 65 -2.14 -7.74 8.51
CA VAL A 65 -3.57 -7.73 8.21
C VAL A 65 -4.28 -8.49 9.32
N TYR A 66 -5.29 -7.87 9.92
CA TYR A 66 -6.15 -8.48 10.91
C TYR A 66 -7.57 -8.52 10.36
N ASP A 67 -8.14 -9.71 10.26
CA ASP A 67 -9.52 -9.92 9.85
C ASP A 67 -10.31 -10.53 11.00
N ARG A 68 -11.44 -9.92 11.34
CA ARG A 68 -12.38 -10.44 12.34
C ARG A 68 -13.75 -10.67 11.71
N LYS A 69 -14.15 -11.93 11.65
CA LYS A 69 -15.50 -12.35 11.25
C LYS A 69 -16.52 -11.95 12.31
N PHE A 70 -17.69 -11.47 11.88
CA PHE A 70 -18.79 -11.16 12.80
C PHE A 70 -19.38 -12.41 13.47
N SER A 71 -19.40 -13.54 12.77
CA SER A 71 -19.90 -14.82 13.26
C SER A 71 -19.31 -15.98 12.45
N LYS A 72 -19.27 -17.20 13.01
CA LYS A 72 -18.72 -18.39 12.33
C LYS A 72 -19.45 -18.73 11.03
N LYS A 73 -20.71 -18.32 10.90
CA LYS A 73 -21.57 -18.53 9.71
C LYS A 73 -21.70 -17.29 8.83
N SER A 74 -21.17 -16.15 9.27
CA SER A 74 -21.27 -14.90 8.52
C SER A 74 -20.10 -14.79 7.57
N ASN A 75 -20.39 -14.39 6.33
CA ASN A 75 -19.38 -14.04 5.33
C ASN A 75 -18.98 -12.57 5.43
N ILE A 76 -19.28 -11.88 6.54
CA ILE A 76 -18.90 -10.49 6.74
C ILE A 76 -17.76 -10.44 7.76
N SER A 77 -16.72 -9.69 7.43
CA SER A 77 -15.62 -9.41 8.33
C SER A 77 -15.28 -7.92 8.39
N ILE A 78 -14.71 -7.51 9.51
CA ILE A 78 -13.99 -6.24 9.66
C ILE A 78 -12.52 -6.54 9.43
N PHE A 79 -11.92 -5.86 8.48
CA PHE A 79 -10.48 -5.93 8.24
C PHE A 79 -9.79 -4.68 8.77
N THR A 80 -8.62 -4.86 9.36
CA THR A 80 -7.73 -3.79 9.81
C THR A 80 -6.33 -4.12 9.31
N GLU A 81 -5.68 -3.16 8.68
CA GLU A 81 -4.33 -3.29 8.14
C GLU A 81 -3.45 -2.23 8.77
N ILE A 82 -2.33 -2.65 9.36
CA ILE A 82 -1.35 -1.76 9.96
C ILE A 82 0.03 -2.12 9.43
N GLY A 83 0.78 -1.13 8.97
CA GLY A 83 2.09 -1.38 8.40
C GLY A 83 2.92 -0.14 8.27
N TYR A 84 4.01 -0.28 7.54
CA TYR A 84 4.91 0.82 7.22
C TYR A 84 5.32 0.75 5.75
N LYS A 85 5.48 1.92 5.14
CA LYS A 85 5.97 2.06 3.77
C LYS A 85 7.20 2.95 3.70
N THR A 86 8.04 2.66 2.71
CA THR A 86 9.11 3.56 2.28
C THR A 86 8.60 4.55 1.23
N ASP A 87 9.45 5.52 0.92
CA ASP A 87 9.21 6.42 -0.20
C ASP A 87 9.00 5.63 -1.50
N GLY A 88 8.07 6.07 -2.34
CA GLY A 88 7.80 5.41 -3.62
C GLY A 88 6.90 4.16 -3.55
N TYR A 89 6.22 3.87 -2.44
CA TYR A 89 5.17 2.84 -2.36
C TYR A 89 3.76 3.48 -2.49
N ILE A 90 2.81 2.85 -3.21
CA ILE A 90 1.46 3.43 -3.37
C ILE A 90 0.33 2.44 -3.09
N PRO A 91 -0.31 2.56 -1.93
CA PRO A 91 -1.77 2.58 -1.94
C PRO A 91 -2.32 3.57 -0.90
N GLY A 92 -3.08 4.56 -1.41
CA GLY A 92 -3.76 5.63 -0.66
C GLY A 92 -3.22 7.06 -0.89
N PHE A 93 -2.04 7.20 -1.50
CA PHE A 93 -1.29 8.43 -1.86
C PHE A 93 -1.23 9.51 -0.74
N ALA A 94 -0.16 9.68 0.03
CA ALA A 94 1.11 10.28 -0.40
C ALA A 94 2.24 9.25 -0.59
N LEU A 95 3.25 9.60 -1.39
CA LEU A 95 4.44 8.77 -1.66
C LEU A 95 5.55 8.87 -0.64
N GLU A 96 5.31 9.61 0.43
CA GLU A 96 6.23 9.71 1.55
C GLU A 96 6.19 8.43 2.38
N LYS A 97 7.35 8.09 2.94
CA LYS A 97 7.49 7.05 3.95
C LYS A 97 6.59 7.35 5.15
N GLY A 98 5.96 6.31 5.68
CA GLY A 98 5.06 6.51 6.82
C GLY A 98 4.27 5.28 7.22
N PRO A 99 3.51 5.39 8.31
CA PRO A 99 2.60 4.34 8.72
C PRO A 99 1.48 4.16 7.71
N ILE A 100 1.06 2.91 7.54
CA ILE A 100 -0.16 2.55 6.81
C ILE A 100 -1.18 2.14 7.85
N PHE A 101 -2.37 2.71 7.74
CA PHE A 101 -3.54 2.28 8.48
C PHE A 101 -4.71 2.16 7.52
N ARG A 102 -5.31 0.98 7.42
CA ARG A 102 -6.59 0.79 6.73
C ARG A 102 -7.57 0.08 7.63
N LEU A 103 -8.82 0.49 7.53
CA LEU A 103 -9.94 -0.14 8.19
C LEU A 103 -11.04 -0.27 7.15
N GLY A 104 -11.71 -1.42 7.12
CA GLY A 104 -12.90 -1.55 6.31
C GLY A 104 -13.71 -2.78 6.66
N ILE A 105 -14.80 -2.94 5.93
CA ILE A 105 -15.75 -4.03 6.09
C ILE A 105 -15.81 -4.73 4.74
N GLY A 106 -15.59 -6.04 4.75
CA GLY A 106 -15.54 -6.85 3.55
C GLY A 106 -16.41 -8.07 3.66
N LEU A 107 -16.65 -8.70 2.51
CA LEU A 107 -17.05 -10.09 2.51
C LEU A 107 -15.79 -10.94 2.75
N CYS A 108 -15.91 -12.00 3.54
CA CYS A 108 -14.86 -12.98 3.71
C CYS A 108 -14.58 -13.64 2.36
N SER A 109 -13.56 -13.14 1.67
CA SER A 109 -12.75 -13.99 0.79
C SER A 109 -11.98 -14.96 1.70
N PHE A 110 -11.84 -16.23 1.33
CA PHE A 110 -11.14 -17.33 2.03
C PHE A 110 -12.01 -18.33 2.82
#